data_AF-A0A7W8HTA8-F1
#
_entry.id   AF-A0A7W8HTA8-F1
#
_cell.length_a   1.000
_cell.length_b   1.000
_cell.length_c   1.000
_cell.angle_alpha   90.00
_cell.angle_beta   90.00
_cell.angle_gamma   90.00
#
_symmetry.space_group_name_H-M   'P 1'
#
loop_
_entity.id
_entity.type
_entity.pdbx_description
1 polymer ?
#
loop_
_entity_poly.entity_id
_entity_poly.type
_entity_poly.pdbx_seq_one_letter_code
_entity_poly.pdbx_strand_id
1 'polypeptide(L)' 'MQTIFAAVLLTGLAMLALAAGLFAGRAPLKGSCGGAACGGKCHACERSEGSGT' A
#
# COMPACT_ATOMS: atom_id res chain seq x y z
N MET A 1 -18.04 -23.91 -3.39
CA MET A 1 -16.98 -23.66 -4.39
C MET A 1 -17.12 -22.25 -4.99
N GLN A 2 -18.33 -21.79 -5.35
CA GLN A 2 -18.55 -20.43 -5.91
C GLN A 2 -18.05 -19.28 -5.01
N THR A 3 -18.17 -19.41 -3.70
CA THR A 3 -17.75 -18.37 -2.74
C THR A 3 -16.24 -18.19 -2.70
N ILE A 4 -15.47 -19.26 -2.87
CA ILE A 4 -14.01 -19.21 -2.90
C ILE A 4 -13.54 -18.49 -4.15
N PHE A 5 -14.15 -18.80 -5.31
CA PHE A 5 -13.81 -18.14 -6.56
C PHE A 5 -14.11 -16.62 -6.49
N ALA A 6 -15.27 -16.23 -5.95
CA ALA A 6 -15.61 -14.84 -5.75
C ALA A 6 -14.65 -14.13 -4.78
N ALA A 7 -14.28 -14.78 -3.68
CA ALA A 7 -13.35 -14.22 -2.70
C ALA A 7 -11.95 -13.99 -3.29
N VAL A 8 -11.43 -14.95 -4.06
CA VAL A 8 -10.14 -14.82 -4.75
C VAL A 8 -10.18 -13.68 -5.76
N LEU A 9 -11.25 -13.57 -6.53
CA LEU A 9 -11.40 -12.54 -7.56
C LEU A 9 -11.47 -11.14 -6.93
N LEU A 10 -12.27 -10.96 -5.87
CA LEU A 10 -12.36 -9.69 -5.15
C LEU A 10 -11.04 -9.30 -4.49
N THR A 11 -10.35 -10.26 -3.87
CA THR A 11 -9.06 -10.01 -3.21
C THR A 11 -7.98 -9.65 -4.23
N GLY A 12 -7.95 -10.34 -5.38
CA GLY A 12 -7.03 -10.03 -6.48
C GLY A 12 -7.26 -8.63 -7.04
N LEU A 13 -8.52 -8.24 -7.29
CA LEU A 13 -8.86 -6.89 -7.72
C LEU A 13 -8.47 -5.83 -6.69
N ALA A 14 -8.69 -6.09 -5.41
CA ALA A 14 -8.28 -5.18 -4.34
C ALA A 14 -6.76 -4.97 -4.34
N MET A 15 -5.97 -6.05 -4.42
CA MET A 15 -4.50 -5.95 -4.47
C MET A 15 -4.01 -5.18 -5.69
N LEU A 16 -4.61 -5.40 -6.86
CA LEU A 16 -4.29 -4.63 -8.07
C LEU A 16 -4.63 -3.15 -7.92
N ALA A 17 -5.77 -2.81 -7.33
CA ALA A 17 -6.15 -1.43 -7.07
C ALA A 17 -5.19 -0.74 -6.09
N LEU A 18 -4.74 -1.45 -5.04
CA LEU A 18 -3.73 -0.94 -4.11
C LEU A 18 -2.38 -0.72 -4.80
N ALA A 19 -1.94 -1.67 -5.63
CA ALA A 19 -0.70 -1.55 -6.38
C ALA A 19 -0.75 -0.39 -7.39
N ALA A 20 -1.84 -0.27 -8.14
CA ALA A 20 -2.05 0.85 -9.05
C ALA A 20 -2.09 2.20 -8.31
N GLY A 21 -2.73 2.24 -7.13
CA GLY A 21 -2.74 3.43 -6.27
C GLY A 21 -1.34 3.85 -5.80
N LEU A 22 -0.47 2.87 -5.49
CA LEU A 22 0.92 3.13 -5.14
C LEU A 22 1.71 3.73 -6.31
N PHE A 23 1.55 3.20 -7.53
CA PHE A 23 2.16 3.76 -8.73
C PHE A 23 1.63 5.15 -9.10
N ALA A 24 0.36 5.43 -8.78
CA ALA A 24 -0.26 6.75 -8.97
C ALA A 24 0.09 7.76 -7.86
N GLY A 25 1.10 7.48 -7.02
CA GLY A 25 1.58 8.42 -5.99
C GLY A 25 0.63 8.61 -4.80
N ARG A 26 -0.38 7.75 -4.63
CA ARG A 26 -1.26 7.83 -3.45
C ARG A 26 -0.47 7.46 -2.21
N ALA A 27 -0.63 8.28 -1.16
CA ALA A 27 0.08 8.12 0.10
C ALA A 27 -0.05 6.69 0.65
N PRO A 28 1.03 6.14 1.25
CA PRO A 28 1.00 4.81 1.85
C PRO A 28 -0.06 4.74 2.95
N LEU A 29 -0.58 3.54 3.20
CA LEU A 29 -1.65 3.31 4.17
C LEU A 29 -1.30 3.96 5.53
N LYS A 30 -2.19 4.84 6.01
CA LYS A 30 -2.07 5.50 7.31
C LYS A 30 -1.99 4.44 8.41
N GLY A 31 -0.93 4.48 9.21
CA GLY A 31 -0.70 3.56 10.34
C GLY A 31 0.33 2.46 10.08
N SER A 32 0.86 2.31 8.87
CA SER A 32 2.02 1.44 8.64
C SER A 32 3.30 2.10 9.18
N CYS A 33 4.19 1.32 9.83
CA CYS A 33 5.49 1.76 10.34
C CYS A 33 6.44 2.34 9.26
N GLY A 34 6.03 2.33 7.99
CA GLY A 34 6.73 2.88 6.82
C GLY A 34 6.13 4.16 6.22
N GLY A 35 5.00 4.66 6.73
CA GLY A 35 4.18 5.66 6.02
C GLY A 35 4.36 7.11 6.47
N ALA A 36 3.55 8.00 5.90
CA ALA A 36 3.51 9.44 6.21
C ALA A 36 3.31 9.75 7.71
N ALA A 37 2.70 8.84 8.47
CA ALA A 37 2.53 8.97 9.92
C ALA A 37 3.83 8.77 10.72
N CYS A 38 4.80 8.04 10.17
CA CYS A 38 6.07 7.78 10.85
C CYS A 38 7.04 8.97 10.78
N GLY A 39 6.89 9.86 9.79
CA GLY A 39 7.72 11.05 9.66
C GLY A 39 9.23 10.75 9.58
N GLY A 40 9.61 9.55 9.12
CA GLY A 40 11.01 9.10 9.05
C GLY A 40 11.63 8.73 10.40
N LYS A 41 10.83 8.41 11.43
CA LYS A 41 11.32 8.09 12.79
C LYS A 41 11.47 6.60 13.10
N CYS A 42 11.08 5.70 12.21
CA CYS A 42 11.29 4.26 12.37
C CYS A 42 12.55 3.83 11.61
N HIS A 43 13.31 2.87 12.15
CA HIS A 43 14.49 2.31 11.47
C HIS A 43 14.13 1.66 10.12
N ALA A 44 12.91 1.12 9.99
CA ALA A 44 12.39 0.60 8.72
C ALA A 44 11.92 1.70 7.76
N CYS A 45 11.71 2.92 8.27
CA CYS A 45 11.61 4.13 7.43
C CYS A 45 13.04 4.63 7.15
N GLU A 46 13.87 3.82 6.52
CA GLU A 46 15.05 4.37 5.86
C GLU A 46 14.54 5.43 4.89
N ARG A 47 15.03 6.65 5.05
CA ARG A 47 14.58 7.83 4.32
C ARG A 47 14.77 7.58 2.83
N SER A 48 13.75 7.02 2.19
CA SER A 48 13.71 6.89 0.75
C SER A 48 13.42 8.30 0.25
N GLU A 49 14.47 8.97 -0.22
CA GLU A 49 14.43 10.20 -1.02
C GLU A 49 13.68 9.95 -2.34
N GLY A 50 12.39 9.62 -2.24
CA GLY A 50 11.57 9.19 -3.37
C GLY A 50 10.06 9.25 -3.15
N SER A 51 9.57 9.80 -2.03
CA SER A 51 8.14 10.10 -1.87
C SER A 51 7.88 11.59 -2.15
N GLY A 52 7.90 11.98 -3.43
CA GLY A 52 7.77 13.37 -3.81
C GLY A 52 7.66 13.63 -5.29
N THR A 53 6.68 13.02 -5.96
CA THR A 53 5.92 13.62 -7.07
C THR A 53 4.50 13.08 -7.02
#